data_AF-A0A7S0WD97-F1
#
_entry.id   AF-A0A7S0WD97-F1
#
_cell.length_a   1.000
_cell.length_b   1.000
_cell.length_c   1.000
_cell.angle_alpha   90.00
_cell.angle_beta   90.00
_cell.angle_gamma   90.00
#
_symmetry.space_group_name_H-M   'P 1'
#
loop_
_entity.id
_entity.type
_entity.pdbx_description
1 polymer ?
#
loop_
_entity_poly.entity_id
_entity_poly.type
_entity_poly.pdbx_seq_one_letter_code
_entity_poly.pdbx_strand_id
1 'polypeptide(L)'
;AFLSTLPLGVYFGWAKLKRDVEWRECVLNVGKRPTFVDGDGTTIEVHVMGTSDLKPQYDTDFYGEEMTVDVCGFIRPEIRFESLHELVGRIKTDIGLARNALASGAHAAP
;
A
#
# COMPACT_ATOMS: atom_id res chain seq x y z
N ALA A 1 -15.70 -8.16 -5.46
CA ALA A 1 -15.51 -9.63 -5.48
C ALA A 1 -14.08 -10.09 -5.79
N PHE A 2 -13.17 -9.22 -6.29
CA PHE A 2 -11.77 -9.60 -6.56
C PHE A 2 -10.86 -9.51 -5.32
N LEU A 3 -11.11 -8.57 -4.41
CA LEU A 3 -10.22 -8.28 -3.27
C LEU A 3 -10.05 -9.44 -2.29
N SER A 4 -11.12 -10.19 -2.02
CA SER A 4 -11.12 -11.39 -1.15
C SER A 4 -10.32 -12.57 -1.72
N THR A 5 -9.90 -12.49 -2.98
CA THR A 5 -9.11 -13.55 -3.65
C THR A 5 -7.62 -13.24 -3.67
N LEU A 6 -7.22 -12.02 -3.32
CA LEU A 6 -5.80 -11.67 -3.21
C LEU A 6 -5.20 -12.37 -1.99
N PRO A 7 -3.99 -12.94 -2.11
CA PRO A 7 -3.22 -13.38 -0.95
C PRO A 7 -3.11 -12.26 0.10
N LEU A 8 -3.25 -12.61 1.37
CA LEU A 8 -3.02 -11.65 2.44
C LEU A 8 -1.54 -11.28 2.50
N GLY A 9 -1.26 -9.99 2.59
CA GLY A 9 0.11 -9.50 2.68
C GLY A 9 0.31 -8.12 2.06
N VAL A 10 1.58 -7.81 1.84
CA VAL A 10 2.04 -6.50 1.37
C VAL A 10 2.32 -6.55 -0.12
N TYR A 11 1.83 -5.53 -0.81
CA TYR A 11 1.97 -5.31 -2.24
C TYR A 11 2.58 -3.92 -2.51
N PHE A 12 2.99 -3.70 -3.75
CA PHE A 12 3.37 -2.39 -4.26
C PHE A 12 2.59 -2.04 -5.52
N GLY A 13 2.55 -0.76 -5.84
CA GLY A 13 1.96 -0.28 -7.07
C GLY A 13 1.82 1.24 -7.12
N TRP A 14 0.78 1.69 -7.78
CA TRP A 14 0.48 3.10 -8.00
C TRP A 14 -0.85 3.48 -7.36
N ALA A 15 -0.91 4.66 -6.76
CA ALA A 15 -2.12 5.25 -6.20
C ALA A 15 -2.37 6.64 -6.81
N LYS A 16 -3.64 6.98 -7.00
CA LYS A 16 -4.05 8.30 -7.50
C LYS A 16 -5.36 8.71 -6.87
N LEU A 17 -5.39 9.89 -6.25
CA LEU A 17 -6.65 10.51 -5.84
C LEU A 17 -7.40 10.98 -7.10
N LYS A 18 -8.73 10.95 -7.07
CA LYS A 18 -9.56 11.35 -8.23
C LYS A 18 -9.26 12.76 -8.75
N ARG A 19 -8.87 13.67 -7.86
CA ARG A 19 -8.49 15.06 -8.19
C ARG A 19 -7.10 15.19 -8.81
N ASP A 20 -6.26 14.16 -8.70
CA ASP A 20 -4.88 14.18 -9.17
C ASP A 20 -4.80 13.66 -10.62
N VAL A 21 -3.85 14.21 -11.37
CA VAL A 21 -3.51 13.72 -12.72
C VAL A 21 -2.43 12.64 -12.64
N GLU A 22 -1.44 12.86 -11.78
CA GLU A 22 -0.26 12.01 -11.66
C GLU A 22 -0.50 10.82 -10.72
N TRP A 23 0.01 9.66 -11.12
CA TRP A 23 0.12 8.51 -10.23
C TRP A 23 1.29 8.69 -9.26
N ARG A 24 1.10 8.19 -8.04
CA ARG A 24 2.10 8.19 -6.97
C ARG A 24 2.42 6.76 -6.58
N GLU A 25 3.68 6.49 -6.29
CA GLU A 25 4.08 5.17 -5.82
C GLU A 25 3.41 4.86 -4.47
N CYS A 26 3.01 3.62 -4.26
CA CYS A 26 2.43 3.18 -2.98
C CYS A 26 2.85 1.77 -2.60
N VAL A 27 2.77 1.50 -1.30
CA VAL A 27 2.64 0.14 -0.77
C VAL A 27 1.25 -0.04 -0.17
N LEU A 28 0.74 -1.26 -0.17
CA LEU A 28 -0.55 -1.56 0.43
C LEU A 28 -0.53 -2.90 1.17
N ASN A 29 -1.27 -2.99 2.27
CA ASN A 29 -1.53 -4.23 2.97
C ASN A 29 -2.95 -4.73 2.64
N VAL A 30 -3.06 -5.98 2.20
CA VAL A 30 -4.32 -6.72 2.12
C VAL A 30 -4.36 -7.63 3.35
N GLY A 31 -5.23 -7.31 4.30
CA GLY A 31 -5.29 -7.99 5.59
C GLY A 31 -6.71 -8.38 5.99
N LYS A 32 -6.86 -8.92 7.19
CA LYS A 32 -8.18 -9.20 7.79
C LYS A 32 -8.42 -8.36 9.04
N ARG A 33 -9.58 -7.74 9.13
CA ARG A 33 -10.07 -7.05 10.31
C ARG A 33 -11.26 -7.79 10.91
N PRO A 34 -11.04 -8.62 11.95
CA PRO A 34 -12.06 -9.55 12.47
C PRO A 34 -13.23 -8.87 13.19
N THR A 35 -13.20 -7.55 13.38
CA THR A 35 -14.19 -6.79 14.17
C THR A 35 -15.32 -6.16 13.36
N PHE A 36 -15.32 -6.27 12.03
CA PHE A 36 -16.40 -5.73 11.18
C PHE A 36 -17.32 -6.86 10.69
N VAL A 37 -18.63 -6.64 10.80
CA VAL A 37 -19.69 -7.64 10.57
C VAL A 37 -20.12 -7.71 9.09
N ASP A 38 -19.67 -6.77 8.26
CA ASP A 38 -20.04 -6.69 6.85
C ASP A 38 -18.92 -7.25 5.95
N GLY A 39 -19.22 -8.31 5.21
CA GLY A 39 -18.30 -8.96 4.27
C GLY A 39 -17.42 -10.06 4.89
N ASP A 40 -16.31 -10.42 4.23
CA ASP A 40 -15.38 -11.46 4.70
C ASP A 40 -14.30 -10.92 5.66
N GLY A 41 -14.41 -9.63 6.02
CA GLY A 41 -13.47 -8.92 6.88
C GLY A 41 -12.16 -8.52 6.20
N THR A 42 -12.02 -8.66 4.88
CA THR A 42 -10.82 -8.24 4.15
C THR A 42 -10.71 -6.71 4.11
N THR A 43 -9.55 -6.18 4.50
CA THR A 43 -9.24 -4.74 4.44
C THR A 43 -8.05 -4.46 3.55
N ILE A 44 -8.06 -3.27 2.94
CA ILE A 44 -6.94 -2.75 2.16
C ILE A 44 -6.50 -1.43 2.76
N GLU A 45 -5.23 -1.36 3.13
CA GLU A 45 -4.62 -0.19 3.72
C GLU A 45 -3.50 0.28 2.80
N VAL A 46 -3.62 1.50 2.26
CA VAL A 46 -2.69 2.05 1.28
C VAL A 46 -1.83 3.13 1.91
N HIS A 47 -0.52 3.02 1.75
CA HIS A 47 0.44 4.06 2.08
C HIS A 47 1.00 4.66 0.79
N VAL A 48 0.55 5.87 0.47
CA VAL A 48 1.11 6.67 -0.64
C VAL A 48 2.48 7.18 -0.22
N MET A 49 3.51 6.77 -0.95
CA MET A 49 4.90 7.02 -0.58
C MET A 49 5.27 8.47 -0.90
N GLY A 50 5.78 9.19 0.09
CA GLY A 50 6.39 10.49 -0.12
C GLY A 50 7.84 10.38 -0.59
N THR A 51 8.49 11.54 -0.76
CA THR A 51 9.89 11.62 -1.20
C THR A 51 10.87 11.08 -0.15
N SER A 52 10.46 11.02 1.13
CA SER A 52 11.20 10.38 2.22
C SER A 52 10.26 9.94 3.34
N ASP A 53 10.75 9.14 4.28
CA ASP A 53 9.98 8.71 5.47
C ASP A 53 9.49 9.88 6.34
N LEU A 54 10.09 11.06 6.17
CA LEU A 54 9.80 12.26 6.96
C LEU A 54 8.91 13.26 6.23
N LYS A 55 8.69 13.08 4.92
CA LYS A 55 7.88 14.00 4.11
C LYS A 55 6.75 13.24 3.45
N PRO A 56 5.48 13.44 3.89
CA PRO A 56 4.35 12.80 3.24
C PRO A 56 4.18 13.30 1.80
N GLN A 57 3.50 12.51 0.98
CA GLN A 57 3.14 12.91 -0.37
C GLN A 57 2.08 14.01 -0.41
N TYR A 58 1.18 14.03 0.58
CA TYR A 58 0.12 15.02 0.72
C TYR A 58 0.29 15.78 2.03
N ASP A 59 0.21 17.12 1.96
CA ASP A 59 0.34 18.00 3.13
C ASP A 59 -0.98 18.13 3.92
N THR A 60 -2.09 17.62 3.36
CA THR A 60 -3.43 17.65 3.97
C THR A 60 -4.10 16.30 3.86
N ASP A 61 -4.94 15.99 4.84
CA ASP A 61 -5.75 14.78 4.83
C ASP A 61 -6.74 14.79 3.66
N PHE A 62 -7.08 13.59 3.17
CA PHE A 62 -7.96 13.36 2.03
C PHE A 62 -9.11 12.40 2.37
N TYR A 63 -9.62 12.45 3.61
CA TYR A 63 -10.79 11.66 4.00
C TYR A 63 -12.00 11.97 3.12
N GLY A 64 -12.70 10.92 2.67
CA GLY A 64 -13.86 11.03 1.78
C GLY A 64 -13.52 11.17 0.30
N GLU A 65 -12.25 11.36 -0.05
CA GLU A 65 -11.80 11.36 -1.45
C GLU A 65 -11.73 9.95 -2.02
N GLU A 66 -12.08 9.82 -3.30
CA GLU A 66 -11.91 8.56 -4.03
C GLU A 66 -10.45 8.37 -4.44
N MET A 67 -9.90 7.20 -4.14
CA MET A 67 -8.56 6.77 -4.55
C MET A 67 -8.65 5.57 -5.48
N THR A 68 -7.91 5.63 -6.59
CA THR A 68 -7.67 4.48 -7.46
C THR A 68 -6.29 3.91 -7.13
N VAL A 69 -6.18 2.58 -7.09
CA VAL A 69 -4.92 1.87 -6.89
C VAL A 69 -4.74 0.87 -8.02
N ASP A 70 -3.56 0.88 -8.63
CA ASP A 70 -3.08 -0.16 -9.54
C ASP A 70 -2.03 -1.01 -8.83
N VAL A 71 -2.30 -2.31 -8.69
CA VAL A 71 -1.47 -3.24 -7.92
C VAL A 71 -0.50 -3.94 -8.87
N CYS A 72 0.79 -3.66 -8.74
CA CYS A 72 1.81 -4.14 -9.67
C CYS A 72 2.46 -5.47 -9.24
N GLY A 73 2.53 -5.74 -7.93
CA GLY A 73 3.16 -6.97 -7.46
C GLY A 73 3.10 -7.21 -5.96
N PHE A 74 3.39 -8.44 -5.57
CA PHE A 74 3.41 -8.91 -4.19
C PHE A 74 4.82 -8.87 -3.61
N ILE A 75 4.97 -8.32 -2.40
CA ILE A 75 6.24 -8.26 -1.67
C ILE A 75 6.37 -9.46 -0.73
N ARG A 76 5.33 -9.72 0.08
CA ARG A 76 5.39 -10.71 1.16
C ARG A 76 4.03 -11.03 1.76
N PRO A 77 3.86 -12.19 2.41
CA PRO A 77 2.70 -12.45 3.25
C PRO A 77 2.68 -11.56 4.51
N GLU A 78 1.55 -11.54 5.21
CA GLU A 78 1.47 -10.95 6.55
C GLU A 78 2.42 -11.66 7.52
N ILE A 79 3.07 -10.88 8.38
CA ILE A 79 4.07 -11.36 9.34
C ILE A 79 3.68 -10.80 10.70
N ARG A 80 3.72 -11.65 11.73
CA ARG A 80 3.65 -11.22 13.12
C ARG A 80 5.03 -10.78 13.58
N PHE A 81 5.10 -9.61 14.21
CA PHE A 81 6.35 -9.07 14.76
C PHE A 81 6.32 -9.16 16.28
N GLU A 82 7.48 -9.39 16.88
CA GLU A 82 7.64 -9.47 18.33
C GLU A 82 7.84 -8.07 18.95
N SER A 83 8.12 -7.06 18.12
CA SER A 83 8.24 -5.67 18.57
C SER A 83 7.79 -4.63 17.53
N LEU A 84 7.47 -3.44 18.01
CA LEU A 84 7.19 -2.28 17.14
C LEU A 84 8.42 -1.90 16.29
N HIS A 85 9.63 -2.07 16.83
CA HIS A 85 10.85 -1.76 16.09
C HIS A 85 11.02 -2.67 14.87
N GLU A 86 10.77 -3.98 15.02
CA GLU A 86 10.80 -4.94 13.91
C GLU A 86 9.74 -4.63 12.87
N LEU A 87 8.51 -4.31 13.30
CA LEU A 87 7.43 -3.92 12.40
C LEU A 87 7.81 -2.69 11.56
N VAL A 88 8.27 -1.61 12.21
CA VAL A 88 8.69 -0.38 11.53
C VAL A 88 9.87 -0.65 10.59
N GLY A 89 10.86 -1.42 11.05
CA GLY A 89 12.00 -1.81 10.24
C GLY A 89 11.57 -2.56 8.98
N ARG A 90 10.63 -3.49 9.11
CA ARG A 90 10.12 -4.24 7.96
C ARG A 90 9.32 -3.36 7.00
N ILE A 91 8.45 -2.47 7.49
CA ILE A 91 7.71 -1.54 6.62
C ILE A 91 8.68 -0.70 5.79
N LYS A 92 9.77 -0.20 6.39
CA LYS A 92 10.81 0.55 5.65
C LYS A 92 11.49 -0.29 4.58
N THR A 93 11.78 -1.57 4.87
CA THR A 93 12.29 -2.50 3.86
C THR A 93 11.29 -2.69 2.72
N ASP A 94 10.01 -2.87 3.04
CA ASP A 94 8.95 -3.06 2.03
C ASP A 94 8.83 -1.83 1.11
N ILE A 95 8.90 -0.61 1.67
CA ILE A 95 8.96 0.65 0.91
C ILE A 95 10.19 0.71 -0.02
N GLY A 96 11.37 0.31 0.47
CA GLY A 96 12.59 0.28 -0.35
C GLY A 96 12.50 -0.71 -1.51
N LEU A 97 11.92 -1.89 -1.27
CA LEU A 97 11.67 -2.89 -2.31
C LEU A 97 10.69 -2.38 -3.36
N ALA A 98 9.59 -1.73 -2.93
CA ALA A 98 8.60 -1.13 -3.81
C ALA A 98 9.22 -0.07 -4.73
N ARG A 99 9.98 0.88 -4.18
CA ARG A 99 10.69 1.91 -4.96
C ARG A 99 11.60 1.29 -6.02
N ASN A 100 12.41 0.30 -5.63
CA ASN A 100 13.32 -0.36 -6.55
C ASN A 100 12.57 -1.10 -7.68
N ALA A 101 11.45 -1.76 -7.36
CA ALA A 101 10.63 -2.46 -8.34
C ALA A 101 9.99 -1.49 -9.35
N LEU A 102 9.44 -0.37 -8.87
CA LEU A 102 8.78 0.64 -9.71
C LEU A 102 9.78 1.43 -10.57
N ALA A 103 10.98 1.70 -10.05
CA ALA A 103 12.04 2.38 -10.78
C ALA A 103 12.65 1.54 -11.93
N SER A 104 12.46 0.21 -11.91
CA SER A 104 13.01 -0.69 -12.94
C SER A 104 12.42 -0.49 -14.34
N GLY A 105 11.28 0.21 -14.45
CA GLY A 105 10.54 0.41 -15.72
C GLY A 105 9.66 -0.77 -16.12
N ALA A 106 9.74 -1.92 -15.42
CA ALA A 106 8.87 -3.08 -15.68
C ALA A 106 7.40 -2.84 -15.28
N HIS A 107 7.16 -1.85 -14.42
CA HIS A 107 5.85 -1.51 -13.85
C HIS A 107 5.56 -0.02 -14.03
N ALA A 108 5.54 0.45 -15.28
CA ALA A 108 5.26 1.85 -15.59
C ALA A 108 3.90 2.30 -15.02
N ALA A 109 3.80 3.58 -14.64
CA ALA A 109 2.55 4.16 -14.19
C ALA A 109 1.46 4.06 -15.28
N PRO A 110 0.19 3.79 -14.94
CA PRO A 110 -0.90 3.67 -15.91
C PRO A 110 -1.26 4.96 -16.67
#